data_AF-A0A355W7Z5-F1
#
_entry.id   AF-A0A355W7Z5-F1
#
_cell.length_a   1.000
_cell.length_b   1.000
_cell.length_c   1.000
_cell.angle_alpha   90.00
_cell.angle_beta   90.00
_cell.angle_gamma   90.00
#
_symmetry.space_group_name_H-M   'P 1'
#
loop_
_entity.id
_entity.type
_entity.pdbx_description
1 polymer ?
#
loop_
_entity_poly.entity_id
_entity_poly.type
_entity_poly.pdbx_seq_one_letter_code
_entity_poly.pdbx_strand_id
1 'polypeptide(L)'
;MPISKCYIHEQVADSKIAAEIISRFDFSCETVQDAKQVYKKILEAKDPVKKGKETLFLTKNKGAFVRNCPGTRKYLCCGYKILHIGTYCYMDCSYCILQAYFHPPVLQYYVNHDDLLPELFTLLSQKNISRIGTGEFTDSLIWDQLTDLSGILVPKFAEQSHAVLELKTKTASIEKLEFLDHNKKTIVSWSLNTEKIIATEERNTSSLHHRLAAAAKCQSWGYPLAFHFDPMVIYDNSIKDYKEVIDFLFSYILPENIVWISLGTFRFMPGLKPIVQKRFADSKIIYGEFITGLDSKMRYFKPLRINFYEKIISHIIKFAPKMLIYFCMEDQEVWRKTMGFEPSEHGGLPHMLDQAAILHCGLG
;
A
#
# COMPACT_ATOMS: atom_id res chain seq x y z
N MET A 1 1.12 -18.16 5.70
CA MET A 1 -0.01 -17.19 5.73
C MET A 1 -0.92 -17.53 6.90
N PRO A 2 -1.38 -16.59 7.74
CA PRO A 2 -2.12 -16.89 8.98
C PRO A 2 -3.62 -17.16 8.78
N ILE A 3 -4.08 -17.39 7.55
CA ILE A 3 -5.50 -17.68 7.28
C ILE A 3 -5.82 -19.09 7.76
N SER A 4 -6.82 -19.22 8.64
CA SER A 4 -7.22 -20.50 9.24
C SER A 4 -8.71 -20.79 9.09
N LYS A 5 -9.48 -19.84 8.55
CA LYS A 5 -10.90 -20.01 8.26
C LYS A 5 -11.21 -19.33 6.94
N CYS A 6 -12.07 -19.96 6.15
CA CYS A 6 -12.57 -19.38 4.91
C CYS A 6 -14.10 -19.45 4.87
N TYR A 7 -14.70 -18.41 4.33
CA TYR A 7 -16.10 -18.33 3.96
C TYR A 7 -16.24 -17.97 2.48
N ILE A 8 -17.29 -18.45 1.85
CA ILE A 8 -17.64 -18.11 0.47
C ILE A 8 -19.11 -17.72 0.39
N HIS A 9 -19.42 -16.61 -0.26
CA HIS A 9 -20.80 -16.22 -0.48
C HIS A 9 -21.44 -17.15 -1.54
N GLU A 10 -22.66 -17.63 -1.29
CA GLU A 10 -23.37 -18.55 -2.20
C GLU A 10 -23.44 -18.06 -3.67
N GLN A 11 -23.57 -16.74 -3.88
CA GLN A 11 -23.64 -16.14 -5.21
C GLN A 11 -22.37 -16.29 -6.05
N VAL A 12 -21.25 -16.66 -5.41
CA VAL A 12 -19.98 -16.88 -6.08
C VAL A 12 -19.41 -18.28 -5.79
N ALA A 13 -20.22 -19.19 -5.26
CA ALA A 13 -19.80 -20.55 -4.93
C ALA A 13 -19.27 -21.32 -6.16
N ASP A 14 -19.87 -21.09 -7.32
CA ASP A 14 -19.49 -21.72 -8.59
C ASP A 14 -18.40 -20.93 -9.36
N SER A 15 -17.84 -19.87 -8.78
CA SER A 15 -16.77 -19.08 -9.42
C SER A 15 -15.51 -19.93 -9.58
N LYS A 16 -14.96 -19.98 -10.80
CA LYS A 16 -13.68 -20.64 -11.09
C LYS A 16 -12.54 -20.06 -10.26
N ILE A 17 -12.49 -18.72 -10.13
CA ILE A 17 -11.49 -18.02 -9.32
C ILE A 17 -11.64 -18.42 -7.84
N ALA A 18 -12.87 -18.54 -7.34
CA ALA A 18 -13.07 -19.01 -5.98
C ALA A 18 -12.58 -20.45 -5.82
N ALA A 19 -12.94 -21.35 -6.72
CA ALA A 19 -12.46 -22.75 -6.68
C ALA A 19 -10.92 -22.85 -6.72
N GLU A 20 -10.27 -22.06 -7.56
CA GLU A 20 -8.80 -21.96 -7.62
C GLU A 20 -8.19 -21.51 -6.29
N ILE A 21 -8.72 -20.45 -5.68
CA ILE A 21 -8.27 -19.97 -4.37
C ILE A 21 -8.44 -21.06 -3.30
N ILE A 22 -9.60 -21.71 -3.27
CA ILE A 22 -9.92 -22.75 -2.29
C ILE A 22 -8.95 -23.92 -2.41
N SER A 23 -8.58 -24.30 -3.64
CA SER A 23 -7.62 -25.39 -3.89
C SER A 23 -6.21 -25.15 -3.33
N ARG A 24 -5.89 -23.91 -2.94
CA ARG A 24 -4.60 -23.54 -2.31
C ARG A 24 -4.58 -23.74 -0.80
N PHE A 25 -5.69 -24.13 -0.19
CA PHE A 25 -5.81 -24.36 1.25
C PHE A 25 -6.08 -25.83 1.56
N ASP A 26 -5.56 -26.29 2.70
CA ASP A 26 -5.83 -27.64 3.23
C ASP A 26 -7.16 -27.75 3.98
N PHE A 27 -7.97 -26.68 3.99
CA PHE A 27 -9.26 -26.62 4.67
C PHE A 27 -10.36 -26.09 3.74
N SER A 28 -11.60 -26.52 3.97
CA SER A 28 -12.75 -26.10 3.18
C SER A 28 -13.26 -24.70 3.56
N CYS A 29 -13.87 -24.03 2.58
CA CYS A 29 -14.62 -22.80 2.81
C CYS A 29 -16.07 -23.10 3.16
N GLU A 30 -16.58 -22.43 4.19
CA GLU A 30 -17.99 -22.54 4.58
C GLU A 30 -18.84 -21.60 3.72
N THR A 31 -19.85 -22.14 3.04
CA THR A 31 -20.79 -21.33 2.24
C THR A 31 -21.73 -20.55 3.14
N VAL A 32 -21.92 -19.26 2.84
CA VAL A 32 -22.84 -18.36 3.54
C VAL A 32 -23.80 -17.68 2.56
N GLN A 33 -25.02 -17.43 3.00
CA GLN A 33 -26.06 -16.76 2.18
C GLN A 33 -26.00 -15.22 2.31
N ASP A 34 -25.52 -14.73 3.46
CA ASP A 34 -25.39 -13.30 3.73
C ASP A 34 -24.04 -13.01 4.38
N ALA A 35 -23.32 -12.02 3.84
CA ALA A 35 -22.09 -11.47 4.40
C ALA A 35 -22.23 -11.09 5.89
N LYS A 36 -23.43 -10.67 6.33
CA LYS A 36 -23.72 -10.37 7.74
C LYS A 36 -23.43 -11.54 8.68
N GLN A 37 -23.55 -12.78 8.22
CA GLN A 37 -23.23 -13.97 9.02
C GLN A 37 -21.73 -14.02 9.35
N VAL A 38 -20.87 -13.77 8.36
CA VAL A 38 -19.42 -13.70 8.53
C VAL A 38 -19.05 -12.50 9.43
N TYR A 39 -19.67 -11.36 9.17
CA TYR A 39 -19.45 -10.12 9.91
C TYR A 39 -19.77 -10.28 11.39
N LYS A 40 -20.92 -10.90 11.72
CA LYS A 40 -21.32 -11.20 13.09
C LYS A 40 -20.30 -12.11 13.78
N LYS A 41 -19.90 -13.21 13.15
CA LYS A 41 -18.88 -14.14 13.69
C LYS A 41 -17.55 -13.45 13.99
N ILE A 42 -17.17 -12.46 13.20
CA ILE A 42 -15.93 -11.68 13.41
C ILE A 42 -16.10 -10.69 14.56
N LEU A 43 -17.19 -9.93 14.59
CA LEU A 43 -17.46 -8.91 15.62
C LEU A 43 -17.67 -9.51 17.02
N GLU A 44 -18.18 -10.75 17.10
CA GLU A 44 -18.37 -11.47 18.37
C GLU A 44 -17.07 -12.07 18.93
N ALA A 45 -15.97 -12.07 18.17
CA ALA A 45 -14.69 -12.57 18.65
C ALA A 45 -14.09 -11.62 19.71
N LYS A 46 -13.29 -12.18 20.64
CA LYS A 46 -12.58 -11.41 21.67
C LYS A 46 -11.69 -10.30 21.09
N ASP A 47 -11.02 -10.62 19.97
CA ASP A 47 -10.27 -9.69 19.12
C ASP A 47 -10.80 -9.81 17.68
N PRO A 48 -11.80 -8.98 17.29
CA PRO A 48 -12.37 -9.00 15.95
C PRO A 48 -11.35 -8.69 14.85
N VAL A 49 -10.36 -7.85 15.16
CA VAL A 49 -9.33 -7.43 14.21
C VAL A 49 -8.42 -8.61 13.90
N LYS A 50 -7.89 -9.29 14.93
CA LYS A 50 -7.12 -10.52 14.73
C LYS A 50 -7.94 -11.59 14.02
N LYS A 51 -9.19 -11.82 14.45
CA LYS A 51 -10.06 -12.84 13.85
C LYS A 51 -10.29 -12.59 12.35
N GLY A 52 -10.49 -11.33 11.96
CA GLY A 52 -10.69 -10.96 10.57
C GLY A 52 -9.43 -11.03 9.71
N LYS A 53 -8.22 -10.97 10.30
CA LYS A 53 -6.95 -11.25 9.60
C LYS A 53 -6.74 -12.74 9.31
N GLU A 54 -7.29 -13.60 10.16
CA GLU A 54 -7.22 -15.06 10.06
C GLU A 54 -8.41 -15.66 9.26
N THR A 55 -9.37 -14.83 8.84
CA THR A 55 -10.60 -15.24 8.16
C THR A 55 -10.65 -14.65 6.75
N LEU A 56 -10.54 -15.51 5.74
CA LEU A 56 -10.78 -15.15 4.34
C LEU A 56 -12.27 -15.18 4.03
N PHE A 57 -12.79 -14.16 3.36
CA PHE A 57 -14.15 -14.15 2.82
C PHE A 57 -14.13 -13.88 1.32
N LEU A 58 -14.51 -14.89 0.54
CA LEU A 58 -14.67 -14.82 -0.91
C LEU A 58 -16.08 -14.32 -1.24
N THR A 59 -16.16 -13.20 -1.94
CA THR A 59 -17.44 -12.53 -2.24
C THR A 59 -17.33 -11.74 -3.53
N LYS A 60 -18.40 -11.04 -3.91
CA LYS A 60 -18.39 -10.08 -5.02
C LYS A 60 -18.21 -8.66 -4.52
N ASN A 61 -17.45 -7.85 -5.25
CA ASN A 61 -17.52 -6.41 -5.09
C ASN A 61 -18.88 -5.92 -5.62
N LYS A 62 -19.58 -5.07 -4.86
CA LYS A 62 -20.88 -4.49 -5.25
C LYS A 62 -20.78 -3.03 -5.71
N GLY A 63 -19.60 -2.42 -5.61
CA GLY A 63 -19.36 -1.04 -6.04
C GLY A 63 -18.39 -0.96 -7.22
N ALA A 64 -17.99 0.26 -7.59
CA ALA A 64 -16.96 0.48 -8.61
C ALA A 64 -15.63 -0.20 -8.23
N PHE A 65 -14.98 -0.81 -9.20
CA PHE A 65 -13.63 -1.36 -9.07
C PHE A 65 -12.56 -0.29 -9.20
N VAL A 66 -12.74 0.70 -10.06
CA VAL A 66 -11.83 1.82 -10.24
C VAL A 66 -12.34 3.00 -9.43
N ARG A 67 -11.56 3.45 -8.45
CA ARG A 67 -11.96 4.55 -7.56
C ARG A 67 -10.81 5.49 -7.28
N ASN A 68 -11.08 6.75 -6.98
CA ASN A 68 -10.05 7.64 -6.45
C ASN A 68 -9.67 7.22 -5.03
N CYS A 69 -8.38 7.29 -4.69
CA CYS A 69 -7.92 7.14 -3.31
C CYS A 69 -8.67 8.13 -2.40
N PRO A 70 -9.20 7.68 -1.24
CA PRO A 70 -9.97 8.55 -0.35
C PRO A 70 -9.14 9.73 0.18
N GLY A 71 -7.81 9.56 0.31
CA GLY A 71 -6.84 10.60 0.61
C GLY A 71 -7.29 11.57 1.71
N THR A 72 -7.33 12.85 1.34
CA THR A 72 -7.87 13.94 2.16
C THR A 72 -8.29 15.10 1.27
N ARG A 73 -9.29 15.87 1.71
CA ARG A 73 -9.75 17.10 1.04
C ARG A 73 -9.09 18.36 1.59
N LYS A 74 -8.26 18.25 2.63
CA LYS A 74 -7.69 19.38 3.38
C LYS A 74 -6.20 19.61 3.11
N TYR A 75 -5.52 18.60 2.59
CA TYR A 75 -4.09 18.62 2.30
C TYR A 75 -3.85 18.13 0.87
N LEU A 76 -2.62 18.27 0.38
CA LEU A 76 -2.28 17.91 -0.99
C LEU A 76 -2.37 16.39 -1.20
N CYS A 77 -3.14 15.96 -2.19
CA CYS A 77 -3.34 14.56 -2.52
C CYS A 77 -2.53 14.17 -3.76
N CYS A 78 -2.03 12.92 -3.79
CA CYS A 78 -1.24 12.40 -4.89
C CYS A 78 -2.06 11.99 -6.12
N GLY A 79 -3.40 12.08 -6.10
CA GLY A 79 -4.24 11.73 -7.26
C GLY A 79 -4.24 10.24 -7.63
N TYR A 80 -3.82 9.37 -6.71
CA TYR A 80 -3.76 7.92 -6.92
C TYR A 80 -5.15 7.31 -7.10
N LYS A 81 -5.29 6.36 -8.03
CA LYS A 81 -6.50 5.54 -8.22
C LYS A 81 -6.30 4.15 -7.63
N ILE A 82 -7.36 3.57 -7.12
CA ILE A 82 -7.41 2.23 -6.56
C ILE A 82 -8.09 1.32 -7.58
N LEU A 83 -7.49 0.16 -7.85
CA LEU A 83 -8.19 -1.00 -8.39
C LEU A 83 -8.61 -1.89 -7.20
N HIS A 84 -9.90 -1.90 -6.89
CA HIS A 84 -10.48 -2.45 -5.67
C HIS A 84 -10.66 -3.97 -5.80
N ILE A 85 -9.57 -4.71 -5.69
CA ILE A 85 -9.51 -6.18 -5.87
C ILE A 85 -9.93 -6.96 -4.61
N GLY A 86 -9.87 -6.29 -3.46
CA GLY A 86 -10.11 -6.86 -2.16
C GLY A 86 -9.94 -5.80 -1.08
N THR A 87 -10.21 -6.19 0.16
CA THR A 87 -10.05 -5.33 1.32
C THR A 87 -9.34 -6.05 2.43
N TYR A 88 -8.70 -5.23 3.26
CA TYR A 88 -7.97 -5.64 4.45
C TYR A 88 -6.72 -6.47 4.14
N CYS A 89 -6.02 -6.95 5.15
CA CYS A 89 -4.72 -7.59 4.99
C CYS A 89 -4.46 -8.55 6.15
N TYR A 90 -3.86 -9.71 5.87
CA TYR A 90 -3.51 -10.70 6.89
C TYR A 90 -2.30 -10.29 7.76
N MET A 91 -1.48 -9.35 7.30
CA MET A 91 -0.36 -8.82 8.07
C MET A 91 -0.87 -8.00 9.25
N ASP A 92 -0.15 -7.98 10.38
CA ASP A 92 -0.67 -7.42 11.63
C ASP A 92 0.17 -6.24 12.14
N CYS A 93 0.32 -5.23 11.28
CA CYS A 93 1.04 -4.01 11.64
C CYS A 93 0.21 -3.17 12.65
N SER A 94 0.80 -2.80 13.78
CA SER A 94 0.09 -2.06 14.85
C SER A 94 -0.47 -0.72 14.37
N TYR A 95 0.30 0.00 13.56
CA TYR A 95 -0.07 1.30 12.99
C TYR A 95 -1.06 1.22 11.83
N CYS A 96 -1.49 0.02 11.41
CA CYS A 96 -2.30 -0.13 10.21
C CYS A 96 -3.67 0.55 10.38
N ILE A 97 -3.92 1.60 9.59
CA ILE A 97 -5.17 2.34 9.61
C ILE A 97 -6.38 1.49 9.20
N LEU A 98 -6.17 0.41 8.44
CA LEU A 98 -7.26 -0.46 7.97
C LEU A 98 -8.01 -1.13 9.12
N GLN A 99 -7.36 -1.29 10.28
CA GLN A 99 -7.99 -1.80 11.52
C GLN A 99 -9.11 -0.88 12.03
N ALA A 100 -8.99 0.42 11.79
CA ALA A 100 -9.99 1.43 12.17
C ALA A 100 -10.79 1.93 10.96
N TYR A 101 -10.45 1.52 9.74
CA TYR A 101 -11.15 1.94 8.53
C TYR A 101 -12.29 0.98 8.19
N PHE A 102 -12.03 -0.33 8.26
CA PHE A 102 -13.00 -1.38 7.92
C PHE A 102 -13.71 -1.89 9.17
N HIS A 103 -15.05 -1.84 9.14
CA HIS A 103 -15.91 -2.32 10.20
C HIS A 103 -17.06 -3.15 9.58
N PRO A 104 -17.00 -4.49 9.62
CA PRO A 104 -15.97 -5.30 10.28
C PRO A 104 -14.63 -5.39 9.51
N PRO A 105 -13.52 -5.64 10.22
CA PRO A 105 -12.17 -5.72 9.65
C PRO A 105 -11.89 -7.12 9.06
N VAL A 106 -12.46 -7.46 7.91
CA VAL A 106 -12.40 -8.82 7.32
C VAL A 106 -11.52 -8.84 6.08
N LEU A 107 -10.65 -9.85 5.96
CA LEU A 107 -9.90 -10.12 4.74
C LEU A 107 -10.85 -10.61 3.64
N GLN A 108 -11.20 -9.72 2.71
CA GLN A 108 -12.13 -10.02 1.63
C GLN A 108 -11.43 -9.97 0.28
N TYR A 109 -11.69 -10.98 -0.54
CA TYR A 109 -11.26 -11.00 -1.94
C TYR A 109 -12.47 -11.03 -2.86
N TYR A 110 -12.43 -10.23 -3.92
CA TYR A 110 -13.53 -10.11 -4.86
C TYR A 110 -13.31 -10.98 -6.08
N VAL A 111 -14.13 -12.02 -6.23
CA VAL A 111 -13.94 -13.04 -7.28
C VAL A 111 -14.66 -12.73 -8.59
N ASN A 112 -15.46 -11.66 -8.65
CA ASN A 112 -16.16 -11.22 -9.85
C ASN A 112 -15.24 -10.45 -10.80
N HIS A 113 -14.18 -11.11 -11.29
CA HIS A 113 -13.25 -10.51 -12.24
C HIS A 113 -13.91 -10.15 -13.58
N ASP A 114 -15.00 -10.84 -13.94
CA ASP A 114 -15.80 -10.54 -15.15
C ASP A 114 -16.44 -9.14 -15.09
N ASP A 115 -16.64 -8.58 -13.89
CA ASP A 115 -17.06 -7.19 -13.71
C ASP A 115 -15.84 -6.24 -13.62
N LEU A 116 -14.76 -6.69 -12.95
CA LEU A 116 -13.55 -5.90 -12.73
C LEU A 116 -12.84 -5.54 -14.04
N LEU A 117 -12.61 -6.54 -14.90
CA LEU A 117 -11.77 -6.39 -16.08
C LEU A 117 -12.39 -5.42 -17.11
N PRO A 118 -13.70 -5.48 -17.44
CA PRO A 118 -14.31 -4.49 -18.33
C PRO A 118 -14.22 -3.05 -17.80
N GLU A 119 -14.40 -2.83 -16.50
CA GLU A 119 -14.28 -1.50 -15.89
C GLU A 119 -12.84 -0.99 -16.00
N LEU A 120 -11.85 -1.84 -15.70
CA LEU A 120 -10.44 -1.52 -15.87
C LEU A 120 -10.10 -1.23 -17.34
N PHE A 121 -10.56 -2.05 -18.28
CA PHE A 121 -10.23 -1.89 -19.71
C PHE A 121 -10.85 -0.61 -20.28
N THR A 122 -12.04 -0.24 -19.80
CA THR A 122 -12.66 1.04 -20.13
C THR A 122 -11.75 2.20 -19.71
N LEU A 123 -11.19 2.16 -18.49
CA LEU A 123 -10.22 3.15 -18.03
C LEU A 123 -8.94 3.14 -18.87
N LEU A 124 -8.37 1.97 -19.17
CA LEU A 124 -7.13 1.84 -19.95
C LEU A 124 -7.28 2.29 -21.41
N SER A 125 -8.50 2.28 -21.96
CA SER A 125 -8.80 2.82 -23.29
C SER A 125 -8.82 4.36 -23.32
N GLN A 126 -8.87 5.02 -22.16
CA GLN A 126 -8.82 6.48 -22.08
C GLN A 126 -7.38 6.95 -22.29
N LYS A 127 -7.20 7.96 -23.14
CA LYS A 127 -5.87 8.55 -23.43
C LYS A 127 -5.40 9.55 -22.37
N ASN A 128 -5.78 9.33 -21.11
CA ASN A 128 -5.44 10.18 -19.99
C ASN A 128 -4.47 9.45 -19.06
N ILE A 129 -3.39 10.13 -18.69
CA ILE A 129 -2.41 9.57 -17.77
C ILE A 129 -3.08 9.16 -16.46
N SER A 130 -2.90 7.90 -16.08
CA SER A 130 -3.51 7.35 -14.86
C SER A 130 -2.51 6.49 -14.07
N ARG A 131 -2.35 6.81 -12.79
CA ARG A 131 -1.65 5.96 -11.81
C ARG A 131 -2.65 5.20 -10.98
N ILE A 132 -2.66 3.87 -11.13
CA ILE A 132 -3.63 2.97 -10.52
C ILE A 132 -2.86 1.93 -9.72
N GLY A 133 -3.38 1.47 -8.60
CA GLY A 133 -2.86 0.24 -8.03
C GLY A 133 -3.75 -0.39 -6.99
N THR A 134 -3.29 -1.53 -6.48
CA THR A 134 -4.11 -2.47 -5.70
C THR A 134 -3.85 -2.38 -4.19
N GLY A 135 -2.80 -1.66 -3.78
CA GLY A 135 -2.29 -1.69 -2.40
C GLY A 135 -2.83 -0.61 -1.44
N GLU A 136 -3.94 0.06 -1.74
CA GLU A 136 -4.50 1.11 -0.84
C GLU A 136 -5.40 0.52 0.26
N PHE A 137 -6.33 -0.36 -0.12
CA PHE A 137 -7.27 -1.00 0.81
C PHE A 137 -6.85 -2.41 1.22
N THR A 138 -5.73 -2.88 0.69
CA THR A 138 -5.12 -4.18 0.96
C THR A 138 -3.61 -4.07 0.66
N ASP A 139 -2.87 -5.16 0.76
CA ASP A 139 -1.52 -5.25 0.20
C ASP A 139 -1.63 -5.90 -1.19
N SER A 140 -0.81 -5.47 -2.16
CA SER A 140 -0.97 -5.97 -3.53
C SER A 140 -0.56 -7.45 -3.66
N LEU A 141 0.57 -7.82 -3.08
CA LEU A 141 1.20 -9.14 -3.32
C LEU A 141 0.82 -10.20 -2.28
N ILE A 142 0.04 -9.86 -1.26
CA ILE A 142 -0.52 -10.88 -0.35
C ILE A 142 -1.46 -11.84 -1.08
N TRP A 143 -2.04 -11.39 -2.20
CA TRP A 143 -3.03 -12.14 -2.98
C TRP A 143 -2.40 -13.05 -4.02
N ASP A 144 -1.20 -12.74 -4.51
CA ASP A 144 -0.54 -13.48 -5.58
C ASP A 144 -0.22 -14.94 -5.21
N GLN A 145 -0.10 -15.24 -3.91
CA GLN A 145 0.02 -16.63 -3.44
C GLN A 145 -1.29 -17.42 -3.58
N LEU A 146 -2.43 -16.73 -3.62
CA LEU A 146 -3.77 -17.32 -3.69
C LEU A 146 -4.40 -17.21 -5.08
N THR A 147 -4.03 -16.20 -5.85
CA THR A 147 -4.64 -15.84 -7.14
C THR A 147 -3.57 -15.58 -8.19
N ASP A 148 -3.95 -15.62 -9.47
CA ASP A 148 -3.07 -15.23 -10.57
C ASP A 148 -3.33 -13.82 -11.09
N LEU A 149 -3.76 -12.92 -10.19
CA LEU A 149 -4.20 -11.59 -10.58
C LEU A 149 -3.06 -10.76 -11.20
N SER A 150 -1.84 -10.82 -10.67
CA SER A 150 -0.69 -10.14 -11.28
C SER A 150 -0.40 -10.66 -12.70
N GLY A 151 -0.54 -11.97 -12.93
CA GLY A 151 -0.43 -12.58 -14.26
C GLY A 151 -1.44 -12.05 -15.28
N ILE A 152 -2.58 -11.54 -14.81
CA ILE A 152 -3.59 -10.88 -15.66
C ILE A 152 -3.31 -9.38 -15.80
N LEU A 153 -3.06 -8.69 -14.69
CA LEU A 153 -2.96 -7.24 -14.67
C LEU A 153 -1.68 -6.73 -15.33
N VAL A 154 -0.53 -7.35 -15.05
CA VAL A 154 0.76 -6.86 -15.55
C VAL A 154 0.82 -6.86 -17.08
N PRO A 155 0.51 -7.98 -17.78
CA PRO A 155 0.46 -7.96 -19.25
C PRO A 155 -0.58 -6.99 -19.79
N LYS A 156 -1.74 -6.88 -19.14
CA LYS A 156 -2.77 -5.96 -19.61
C LYS A 156 -2.35 -4.50 -19.57
N PHE A 157 -1.64 -4.10 -18.52
CA PHE A 157 -1.05 -2.76 -18.46
C PHE A 157 0.07 -2.59 -19.47
N ALA A 158 0.82 -3.64 -19.84
CA ALA A 158 1.89 -3.57 -20.82
C ALA A 158 1.41 -3.25 -22.26
N GLU A 159 0.15 -3.58 -22.58
CA GLU A 159 -0.49 -3.38 -23.91
C GLU A 159 -0.84 -1.92 -24.25
N GLN A 160 -0.65 -0.99 -23.32
CA GLN A 160 -1.11 0.41 -23.45
C GLN A 160 -0.04 1.42 -23.00
N SER A 161 -0.22 2.71 -23.33
CA SER A 161 0.76 3.78 -23.04
C SER A 161 0.27 4.91 -22.13
N HIS A 162 -0.93 4.83 -21.57
CA HIS A 162 -1.55 5.94 -20.81
C HIS A 162 -1.70 5.66 -19.30
N ALA A 163 -1.38 4.46 -18.82
CA ALA A 163 -1.54 4.13 -17.40
C ALA A 163 -0.38 3.31 -16.86
N VAL A 164 -0.18 3.38 -15.54
CA VAL A 164 0.71 2.49 -14.79
C VAL A 164 -0.04 1.80 -13.67
N LEU A 165 0.33 0.53 -13.46
CA LEU A 165 -0.06 -0.26 -12.31
C LEU A 165 0.99 -0.12 -11.22
N GLU A 166 0.61 0.23 -10.00
CA GLU A 166 1.45 0.15 -8.81
C GLU A 166 1.10 -1.09 -7.98
N LEU A 167 2.07 -2.00 -7.85
CA LEU A 167 2.00 -3.16 -6.95
C LEU A 167 2.76 -2.85 -5.67
N LYS A 168 2.04 -2.29 -4.69
CA LYS A 168 2.59 -1.89 -3.38
C LYS A 168 2.49 -3.02 -2.36
N THR A 169 3.62 -3.34 -1.71
CA THR A 169 3.68 -4.45 -0.75
C THR A 169 4.60 -4.21 0.47
N LYS A 170 4.45 -5.06 1.51
CA LYS A 170 5.43 -5.31 2.58
C LYS A 170 5.96 -6.75 2.59
N THR A 171 5.65 -7.52 1.56
CA THR A 171 6.10 -8.91 1.39
C THR A 171 7.32 -8.99 0.47
N ALA A 172 7.88 -10.19 0.35
CA ALA A 172 8.92 -10.55 -0.62
C ALA A 172 8.42 -11.57 -1.66
N SER A 173 7.10 -11.75 -1.77
CA SER A 173 6.45 -12.76 -2.62
C SER A 173 6.35 -12.25 -4.06
N ILE A 174 7.46 -12.27 -4.79
CA ILE A 174 7.61 -11.67 -6.13
C ILE A 174 7.77 -12.69 -7.25
N GLU A 175 7.72 -13.99 -6.94
CA GLU A 175 8.05 -15.07 -7.88
C GLU A 175 7.16 -15.04 -9.14
N LYS A 176 5.89 -14.66 -8.99
CA LYS A 176 4.96 -14.57 -10.13
C LYS A 176 5.29 -13.46 -11.12
N LEU A 177 6.13 -12.50 -10.75
CA LEU A 177 6.47 -11.36 -11.60
C LEU A 177 7.64 -11.66 -12.55
N GLU A 178 8.43 -12.70 -12.31
CA GLU A 178 9.71 -12.94 -13.00
C GLU A 178 9.62 -12.98 -14.53
N PHE A 179 8.53 -13.53 -15.07
CA PHE A 179 8.38 -13.79 -16.50
C PHE A 179 7.21 -13.04 -17.15
N LEU A 180 6.61 -12.08 -16.44
CA LEU A 180 5.49 -11.32 -16.98
C LEU A 180 5.99 -10.20 -17.89
N ASP A 181 5.39 -10.07 -19.08
CA ASP A 181 5.64 -8.91 -19.91
C ASP A 181 4.99 -7.68 -19.26
N HIS A 182 5.83 -6.80 -18.72
CA HIS A 182 5.38 -5.60 -18.03
C HIS A 182 5.56 -4.33 -18.86
N ASN A 183 6.37 -4.33 -19.92
CA ASN A 183 6.70 -3.17 -20.77
C ASN A 183 6.91 -1.85 -19.99
N LYS A 184 7.50 -1.97 -18.78
CA LYS A 184 7.65 -0.90 -17.77
C LYS A 184 6.35 -0.18 -17.34
N LYS A 185 5.17 -0.70 -17.67
CA LYS A 185 3.84 -0.17 -17.26
C LYS A 185 3.38 -0.66 -15.89
N THR A 186 4.23 -1.39 -15.17
CA THR A 186 4.03 -1.80 -13.79
C THR A 186 5.18 -1.31 -12.93
N ILE A 187 4.88 -0.56 -11.88
CA ILE A 187 5.80 -0.13 -10.83
C ILE A 187 5.62 -1.08 -9.65
N VAL A 188 6.67 -1.77 -9.23
CA VAL A 188 6.62 -2.59 -8.00
C VAL A 188 7.16 -1.73 -6.87
N SER A 189 6.41 -1.63 -5.77
CA SER A 189 6.77 -0.71 -4.69
C SER A 189 6.73 -1.35 -3.31
N TRP A 190 7.66 -0.95 -2.45
CA TRP A 190 7.79 -1.48 -1.10
C TRP A 190 7.59 -0.39 -0.06
N SER A 191 6.84 -0.73 1.00
CA SER A 191 6.92 0.08 2.22
C SER A 191 8.19 -0.28 2.99
N LEU A 192 8.98 0.73 3.34
CA LEU A 192 10.21 0.58 4.11
C LEU A 192 10.05 1.22 5.50
N ASN A 193 10.75 0.65 6.47
CA ASN A 193 10.83 1.20 7.81
C ASN A 193 12.16 0.80 8.46
N THR A 194 12.49 1.42 9.60
CA THR A 194 13.64 1.01 10.40
C THR A 194 13.48 -0.42 10.92
N GLU A 195 14.58 -1.16 11.06
CA GLU A 195 14.60 -2.51 11.65
C GLU A 195 13.84 -2.56 13.00
N LYS A 196 14.02 -1.53 13.84
CA LYS A 196 13.28 -1.37 15.10
C LYS A 196 11.76 -1.37 14.91
N ILE A 197 11.24 -0.53 14.01
CA ILE A 197 9.79 -0.44 13.77
C ILE A 197 9.27 -1.72 13.10
N ILE A 198 10.03 -2.32 12.19
CA ILE A 198 9.64 -3.60 11.58
C ILE A 198 9.50 -4.68 12.66
N ALA A 199 10.49 -4.80 13.54
CA ALA A 199 10.51 -5.80 14.60
C ALA A 199 9.39 -5.62 15.64
N THR A 200 9.09 -4.38 16.06
CA THR A 200 8.12 -4.14 17.14
C THR A 200 6.69 -3.94 16.64
N GLU A 201 6.53 -3.38 15.43
CA GLU A 201 5.25 -2.95 14.92
C GLU A 201 4.74 -3.75 13.72
N GLU A 202 5.59 -4.40 12.91
CA GLU A 202 5.20 -5.02 11.61
C GLU A 202 5.17 -6.57 11.63
N ARG A 203 4.21 -7.14 12.35
CA ARG A 203 4.03 -8.60 12.44
C ARG A 203 3.54 -9.22 11.12
N ASN A 204 4.02 -10.43 10.83
CA ASN A 204 3.71 -11.20 9.61
C ASN A 204 4.07 -10.46 8.31
N THR A 205 5.09 -9.59 8.33
CA THR A 205 5.66 -8.92 7.16
C THR A 205 7.05 -9.47 6.86
N SER A 206 7.61 -9.16 5.69
CA SER A 206 9.02 -9.47 5.39
C SER A 206 9.95 -8.49 6.10
N SER A 207 11.16 -8.90 6.48
CA SER A 207 12.18 -7.99 7.03
C SER A 207 12.66 -6.98 5.98
N LEU A 208 13.36 -5.93 6.41
CA LEU A 208 13.91 -4.91 5.51
C LEU A 208 14.79 -5.53 4.41
N HIS A 209 15.74 -6.38 4.82
CA HIS A 209 16.63 -7.07 3.89
C HIS A 209 15.88 -7.91 2.85
N HIS A 210 14.83 -8.65 3.24
CA HIS A 210 14.05 -9.45 2.30
C HIS A 210 13.25 -8.56 1.33
N ARG A 211 12.73 -7.41 1.78
CA ARG A 211 12.05 -6.45 0.89
C ARG A 211 13.02 -5.87 -0.14
N LEU A 212 14.21 -5.43 0.30
CA LEU A 212 15.22 -4.86 -0.60
C LEU A 212 15.81 -5.91 -1.55
N ALA A 213 16.01 -7.15 -1.10
CA ALA A 213 16.43 -8.25 -1.96
C ALA A 213 15.38 -8.59 -3.03
N ALA A 214 14.09 -8.61 -2.66
CA ALA A 214 12.99 -8.76 -3.61
C ALA A 214 12.95 -7.60 -4.62
N ALA A 215 13.12 -6.36 -4.14
CA ALA A 215 13.20 -5.18 -5.01
C ALA A 215 14.37 -5.25 -5.98
N ALA A 216 15.55 -5.70 -5.54
CA ALA A 216 16.71 -5.87 -6.41
C ALA A 216 16.47 -6.92 -7.50
N LYS A 217 15.74 -8.02 -7.20
CA LYS A 217 15.29 -8.98 -8.23
C LYS A 217 14.35 -8.34 -9.24
N CYS A 218 13.33 -7.61 -8.79
CA CYS A 218 12.42 -6.91 -9.70
C CYS A 218 13.15 -5.87 -10.57
N GLN A 219 14.16 -5.17 -10.02
CA GLN A 219 15.04 -4.31 -10.83
C GLN A 219 15.78 -5.12 -11.90
N SER A 220 16.33 -6.29 -11.56
CA SER A 220 17.03 -7.14 -12.54
C SER A 220 16.12 -7.66 -13.66
N TRP A 221 14.82 -7.78 -13.38
CA TRP A 221 13.79 -8.11 -14.37
C TRP A 221 13.30 -6.89 -15.17
N GLY A 222 13.78 -5.68 -14.84
CA GLY A 222 13.48 -4.45 -15.56
C GLY A 222 12.26 -3.67 -15.06
N TYR A 223 11.65 -4.07 -13.94
CA TYR A 223 10.56 -3.30 -13.33
C TYR A 223 11.07 -1.95 -12.79
N PRO A 224 10.40 -0.83 -13.11
CA PRO A 224 10.52 0.40 -12.35
C PRO A 224 10.10 0.17 -10.90
N LEU A 225 10.77 0.83 -9.96
CA LEU A 225 10.52 0.64 -8.53
C LEU A 225 10.09 1.93 -7.84
N ALA A 226 9.38 1.80 -6.72
CA ALA A 226 9.11 2.91 -5.83
C ALA A 226 9.19 2.49 -4.36
N PHE A 227 9.46 3.46 -3.49
CA PHE A 227 9.62 3.18 -2.06
C PHE A 227 8.78 4.13 -1.20
N HIS A 228 8.16 3.57 -0.18
CA HIS A 228 7.24 4.28 0.70
C HIS A 228 7.72 4.22 2.15
N PHE A 229 8.14 5.36 2.68
CA PHE A 229 8.32 5.57 4.11
C PHE A 229 7.03 6.17 4.67
N ASP A 230 5.97 5.36 4.69
CA ASP A 230 4.65 5.75 5.19
C ASP A 230 4.03 4.58 5.97
N PRO A 231 4.10 4.58 7.32
CA PRO A 231 4.49 5.71 8.18
C PRO A 231 5.98 5.72 8.59
N MET A 232 6.57 6.92 8.62
CA MET A 232 7.76 7.20 9.44
C MET A 232 7.38 7.51 10.89
N VAL A 233 8.00 6.82 11.85
CA VAL A 233 7.73 6.97 13.28
C VAL A 233 8.87 7.77 13.92
N ILE A 234 8.52 8.82 14.67
CA ILE A 234 9.50 9.64 15.39
C ILE A 234 9.70 9.04 16.78
N TYR A 235 10.94 8.69 17.08
CA TYR A 235 11.42 8.19 18.37
C TYR A 235 12.92 8.53 18.54
N ASP A 236 13.49 8.29 19.72
CA ASP A 236 14.91 8.56 19.97
C ASP A 236 15.82 7.82 19.00
N ASN A 237 16.75 8.54 18.36
CA ASN A 237 17.64 8.05 17.29
C ASN A 237 16.97 7.70 15.95
N SER A 238 15.66 7.87 15.79
CA SER A 238 14.96 7.54 14.53
C SER A 238 15.60 8.14 13.28
N ILE A 239 16.10 9.39 13.32
CA ILE A 239 16.81 10.00 12.17
C ILE A 239 18.02 9.17 11.74
N LYS A 240 18.83 8.66 12.69
CA LYS A 240 19.98 7.80 12.39
C LYS A 240 19.51 6.49 11.76
N ASP A 241 18.53 5.86 12.36
CA ASP A 241 18.03 4.56 11.93
C ASP A 241 17.40 4.63 10.53
N TYR A 242 16.66 5.70 10.19
CA TYR A 242 16.14 5.88 8.83
C TYR A 242 17.24 6.20 7.80
N LYS A 243 18.33 6.87 8.19
CA LYS A 243 19.48 7.06 7.31
C LYS A 243 20.14 5.73 6.97
N GLU A 244 20.26 4.82 7.93
CA GLU A 244 20.76 3.46 7.69
C GLU A 244 19.85 2.70 6.71
N VAL A 245 18.52 2.84 6.81
CA VAL A 245 17.58 2.26 5.83
C VAL A 245 17.79 2.83 4.42
N ILE A 246 18.07 4.14 4.31
CA ILE A 246 18.36 4.80 3.04
C ILE A 246 19.69 4.33 2.46
N ASP A 247 20.72 4.18 3.30
CA ASP A 247 22.02 3.65 2.90
C ASP A 247 21.86 2.23 2.35
N PHE A 248 21.07 1.39 3.04
CA PHE A 248 20.73 0.06 2.53
C PHE A 248 19.95 0.14 1.23
N LEU A 249 18.91 0.97 1.12
CA LEU A 249 18.14 1.12 -0.11
C LEU A 249 19.06 1.39 -1.31
N PHE A 250 19.96 2.38 -1.21
CA PHE A 250 20.86 2.74 -2.31
C PHE A 250 22.04 1.78 -2.50
N SER A 251 22.32 0.88 -1.54
CA SER A 251 23.26 -0.23 -1.74
C SER A 251 22.67 -1.39 -2.56
N TYR A 252 21.34 -1.53 -2.60
CA TYR A 252 20.64 -2.57 -3.36
C TYR A 252 20.12 -2.05 -4.71
N ILE A 253 19.68 -0.80 -4.76
CA ILE A 253 18.84 -0.27 -5.84
C ILE A 253 19.50 0.92 -6.51
N LEU A 254 19.50 0.92 -7.84
CA LEU A 254 20.04 1.99 -8.65
C LEU A 254 19.07 3.19 -8.63
N PRO A 255 19.52 4.42 -8.29
CA PRO A 255 18.66 5.60 -8.23
C PRO A 255 17.80 5.83 -9.48
N GLU A 256 18.34 5.58 -10.67
CA GLU A 256 17.67 5.75 -11.96
C GLU A 256 16.48 4.81 -12.18
N ASN A 257 16.42 3.71 -11.44
CA ASN A 257 15.31 2.76 -11.52
C ASN A 257 14.17 3.10 -10.53
N ILE A 258 14.36 4.10 -9.67
CA ILE A 258 13.36 4.52 -8.68
C ILE A 258 12.52 5.66 -9.27
N VAL A 259 11.22 5.41 -9.44
CA VAL A 259 10.26 6.38 -9.98
C VAL A 259 9.96 7.49 -8.97
N TRP A 260 9.78 7.12 -7.70
CA TRP A 260 9.59 8.06 -6.60
C TRP A 260 9.87 7.44 -5.23
N ILE A 261 10.16 8.31 -4.27
CA ILE A 261 10.18 7.98 -2.84
C ILE A 261 9.12 8.81 -2.12
N SER A 262 8.15 8.16 -1.49
CA SER A 262 7.13 8.85 -0.69
C SER A 262 7.55 8.93 0.78
N LEU A 263 7.43 10.11 1.37
CA LEU A 263 7.67 10.33 2.79
C LEU A 263 6.36 10.73 3.48
N GLY A 264 5.99 10.02 4.55
CA GLY A 264 4.82 10.34 5.35
C GLY A 264 5.05 9.94 6.80
N THR A 265 5.13 10.91 7.70
CA THR A 265 5.17 10.62 9.13
C THR A 265 3.87 9.99 9.63
N PHE A 266 3.95 9.23 10.72
CA PHE A 266 2.83 8.51 11.27
C PHE A 266 1.66 9.45 11.56
N ARG A 267 0.53 9.12 10.94
CA ARG A 267 -0.75 9.79 11.09
C ARG A 267 -1.84 8.75 11.12
N PHE A 268 -2.86 8.96 11.95
CA PHE A 268 -3.91 7.96 12.13
C PHE A 268 -5.24 8.58 12.52
N MET A 269 -6.33 7.88 12.23
CA MET A 269 -7.66 8.26 12.72
C MET A 269 -7.73 8.07 14.24
N PRO A 270 -8.35 8.97 15.02
CA PRO A 270 -8.43 8.86 16.48
C PRO A 270 -8.88 7.48 16.99
N GLY A 271 -9.81 6.84 16.27
CA GLY A 271 -10.30 5.49 16.57
C GLY A 271 -9.24 4.37 16.53
N LEU A 272 -8.08 4.58 15.88
CA LEU A 272 -6.99 3.60 15.88
C LEU A 272 -6.31 3.49 17.25
N LYS A 273 -6.23 4.59 18.01
CA LYS A 273 -5.54 4.62 19.31
C LYS A 273 -6.06 3.55 20.29
N PRO A 274 -7.37 3.47 20.60
CA PRO A 274 -7.88 2.43 21.50
C PRO A 274 -7.69 1.01 20.96
N ILE A 275 -7.73 0.82 19.63
CA ILE A 275 -7.44 -0.49 19.01
C ILE A 275 -6.00 -0.90 19.31
N VAL A 276 -5.04 0.00 19.10
CA VAL A 276 -3.62 -0.26 19.38
C VAL A 276 -3.40 -0.55 20.86
N GLN A 277 -3.96 0.26 21.76
CA GLN A 277 -3.85 0.05 23.21
C GLN A 277 -4.34 -1.33 23.66
N LYS A 278 -5.44 -1.80 23.07
CA LYS A 278 -6.04 -3.10 23.41
C LYS A 278 -5.24 -4.27 22.83
N ARG A 279 -4.77 -4.16 21.57
CA ARG A 279 -4.16 -5.28 20.83
C ARG A 279 -2.64 -5.37 21.00
N PHE A 280 -1.97 -4.25 21.25
CA PHE A 280 -0.51 -4.14 21.25
C PHE A 280 -0.04 -3.34 22.47
N ALA A 281 -0.10 -3.94 23.66
CA ALA A 281 0.21 -3.28 24.93
C ALA A 281 1.62 -2.66 25.00
N ASP A 282 2.58 -3.28 24.30
CA ASP A 282 3.97 -2.83 24.25
C ASP A 282 4.18 -1.66 23.27
N SER A 283 3.27 -1.46 22.31
CA SER A 283 3.41 -0.42 21.29
C SER A 283 3.26 0.96 21.91
N LYS A 284 4.26 1.83 21.68
CA LYS A 284 4.28 3.22 22.18
C LYS A 284 4.06 4.27 21.10
N ILE A 285 3.96 3.87 19.83
CA ILE A 285 3.94 4.78 18.68
C ILE A 285 2.73 5.74 18.67
N ILE A 286 1.65 5.40 19.37
CA ILE A 286 0.41 6.20 19.51
C ILE A 286 0.48 7.28 20.60
N TYR A 287 1.61 7.38 21.32
CA TYR A 287 1.83 8.32 22.42
C TYR A 287 2.84 9.42 22.09
N GLY A 288 3.25 9.55 20.83
CA GLY A 288 4.02 10.70 20.36
C GLY A 288 3.27 12.03 20.51
N GLU A 289 3.97 13.13 20.22
CA GLU A 289 3.42 14.49 20.26
C GLU A 289 2.45 14.73 19.10
N PHE A 290 1.24 14.18 19.21
CA PHE A 290 0.20 14.29 18.19
C PHE A 290 -0.75 15.46 18.45
N ILE A 291 -1.12 16.14 17.38
CA ILE A 291 -2.21 17.11 17.31
C ILE A 291 -3.28 16.63 16.33
N THR A 292 -4.52 17.06 16.52
CA THR A 292 -5.60 16.82 15.55
C THR A 292 -5.41 17.73 14.35
N GLY A 293 -5.19 17.14 13.17
CA GLY A 293 -5.11 17.85 11.90
C GLY A 293 -6.47 18.32 11.39
N LEU A 294 -6.45 19.15 10.34
CA LEU A 294 -7.65 19.67 9.69
C LEU A 294 -8.53 18.58 9.05
N ASP A 295 -7.95 17.41 8.79
CA ASP A 295 -8.62 16.22 8.29
C ASP A 295 -9.08 15.27 9.41
N SER A 296 -9.10 15.74 10.66
CA SER A 296 -9.47 14.98 11.86
C SER A 296 -8.58 13.77 12.14
N LYS A 297 -7.41 13.68 11.51
CA LYS A 297 -6.40 12.65 11.82
C LYS A 297 -5.39 13.19 12.82
N MET A 298 -4.92 12.34 13.72
CA MET A 298 -3.80 12.60 14.61
C MET A 298 -2.52 12.67 13.78
N ARG A 299 -1.71 13.72 13.97
CA ARG A 299 -0.45 13.99 13.23
C ARG A 299 0.60 14.51 14.18
N TYR A 300 1.86 14.13 14.00
CA TYR A 300 2.93 14.71 14.81
C TYR A 300 2.92 16.24 14.69
N PHE A 301 3.30 16.92 15.77
CA PHE A 301 3.43 18.36 15.80
C PHE A 301 4.28 18.85 14.61
N LYS A 302 3.80 19.89 13.91
CA LYS A 302 4.32 20.25 12.57
C LYS A 302 5.83 20.53 12.55
N PRO A 303 6.41 21.28 13.50
CA PRO A 303 7.86 21.49 13.56
C PRO A 303 8.68 20.19 13.63
N LEU A 304 8.20 19.18 14.37
CA LEU A 304 8.86 17.87 14.43
C LEU A 304 8.89 17.21 13.06
N ARG A 305 7.76 17.24 12.34
CA ARG A 305 7.66 16.65 11.00
C ARG A 305 8.59 17.35 10.00
N ILE A 306 8.61 18.69 9.99
CA ILE A 306 9.47 19.47 9.09
C ILE A 306 10.94 19.13 9.36
N ASN A 307 11.38 19.21 10.62
CA ASN A 307 12.75 18.89 10.98
C ASN A 307 13.14 17.46 10.58
N PHE A 308 12.23 16.52 10.80
CA PHE A 308 12.44 15.12 10.43
C PHE A 308 12.61 14.96 8.92
N TYR A 309 11.66 15.48 8.14
CA TYR A 309 11.70 15.42 6.67
C TYR A 309 12.99 16.06 6.12
N GLU A 310 13.39 17.24 6.56
CA GLU A 310 14.63 17.90 6.12
C GLU A 310 15.87 17.00 6.28
N LYS A 311 15.99 16.32 7.44
CA LYS A 311 17.14 15.44 7.73
C LYS A 311 17.14 14.17 6.90
N ILE A 312 15.96 13.65 6.56
CA ILE A 312 15.80 12.46 5.71
C ILE A 312 16.04 12.82 4.23
N ILE A 313 15.42 13.89 3.74
CA ILE A 313 15.57 14.40 2.37
C ILE A 313 17.03 14.73 2.07
N SER A 314 17.68 15.50 2.96
CA SER A 314 19.10 15.86 2.80
C SER A 314 20.03 14.66 2.76
N HIS A 315 19.61 13.49 3.26
CA HIS A 315 20.37 12.26 3.15
C HIS A 315 20.10 11.53 1.83
N ILE A 316 18.82 11.42 1.43
CA ILE A 316 18.42 10.82 0.14
C ILE A 316 19.12 11.52 -1.03
N ILE A 317 19.11 12.86 -1.06
CA ILE A 317 19.65 13.64 -2.18
C ILE A 317 21.17 13.54 -2.33
N LYS A 318 21.91 13.04 -1.32
CA LYS A 318 23.35 12.75 -1.44
C LYS A 318 23.60 11.58 -2.39
N PHE A 319 22.70 10.61 -2.41
CA PHE A 319 22.77 9.45 -3.30
C PHE A 319 22.08 9.73 -4.63
N ALA A 320 20.96 10.44 -4.60
CA ALA A 320 20.11 10.68 -5.76
C ALA A 320 19.65 12.15 -5.84
N PRO A 321 20.49 13.07 -6.34
CA PRO A 321 20.19 14.51 -6.34
C PRO A 321 18.93 14.92 -7.12
N LYS A 322 18.48 14.08 -8.07
CA LYS A 322 17.30 14.31 -8.92
C LYS A 322 16.09 13.45 -8.51
N MET A 323 16.15 12.77 -7.37
CA MET A 323 15.08 11.87 -6.93
C MET A 323 13.77 12.62 -6.74
N LEU A 324 12.67 12.11 -7.31
CA LEU A 324 11.34 12.61 -6.98
C LEU A 324 10.94 12.14 -5.58
N ILE A 325 11.03 13.07 -4.63
CA ILE A 325 10.53 12.88 -3.26
C ILE A 325 9.20 13.61 -3.13
N TYR A 326 8.20 12.96 -2.54
CA TYR A 326 6.91 13.61 -2.31
C TYR A 326 6.27 13.28 -0.97
N PHE A 327 5.38 14.18 -0.53
CA PHE A 327 4.51 13.98 0.62
C PHE A 327 3.05 13.96 0.19
N CYS A 328 2.33 12.89 0.53
CA CYS A 328 0.88 12.86 0.41
C CYS A 328 0.24 13.29 1.73
N MET A 329 -0.84 14.05 1.65
CA MET A 329 -1.59 14.56 2.79
C MET A 329 -0.77 15.49 3.71
N GLU A 330 0.18 16.24 3.16
CA GLU A 330 0.86 17.34 3.84
C GLU A 330 0.38 18.70 3.33
N ASP A 331 0.54 19.73 4.15
CA ASP A 331 0.21 21.12 3.78
C ASP A 331 1.37 21.80 3.02
N GLN A 332 1.04 22.92 2.39
CA GLN A 332 1.97 23.73 1.61
C GLN A 332 3.17 24.23 2.44
N GLU A 333 2.98 24.50 3.73
CA GLU A 333 4.05 24.99 4.59
C GLU A 333 5.13 23.92 4.79
N VAL A 334 4.72 22.66 5.02
CA VAL A 334 5.65 21.53 5.11
C VAL A 334 6.42 21.39 3.79
N TRP A 335 5.74 21.44 2.65
CA TRP A 335 6.38 21.40 1.33
C TRP A 335 7.40 22.52 1.15
N ARG A 336 7.00 23.77 1.38
CA ARG A 336 7.87 24.94 1.21
C ARG A 336 9.12 24.86 2.09
N LYS A 337 8.97 24.50 3.37
CA LYS A 337 10.09 24.47 4.32
C LYS A 337 11.05 23.31 4.07
N THR A 338 10.54 22.16 3.62
CA THR A 338 11.37 20.95 3.45
C THR A 338 11.96 20.80 2.06
N MET A 339 11.25 21.26 1.02
CA MET A 339 11.64 21.10 -0.40
C MET A 339 11.97 22.42 -1.09
N GLY A 340 11.64 23.58 -0.49
CA GLY A 340 11.85 24.90 -1.09
C GLY A 340 10.76 25.34 -2.09
N PHE A 341 9.84 24.44 -2.44
CA PHE A 341 8.76 24.69 -3.41
C PHE A 341 7.42 24.16 -2.90
N GLU A 342 6.34 24.59 -3.56
CA GLU A 342 5.01 23.99 -3.39
C GLU A 342 4.60 23.23 -4.66
N PRO A 343 3.91 22.08 -4.55
CA PRO A 343 3.53 21.31 -5.73
C PRO A 343 2.71 22.09 -6.78
N SER A 344 1.93 23.10 -6.36
CA SER A 344 1.18 23.97 -7.29
C SER A 344 2.08 24.75 -8.25
N GLU A 345 3.32 25.02 -7.88
CA GLU A 345 4.32 25.68 -8.76
C GLU A 345 4.77 24.75 -9.90
N HIS A 346 4.49 23.45 -9.77
CA HIS A 346 4.80 22.40 -10.75
C HIS A 346 3.53 21.73 -11.27
N GLY A 347 2.41 22.46 -11.39
CA GLY A 347 1.14 21.92 -11.91
C GLY A 347 0.36 21.03 -10.93
N GLY A 348 0.82 20.94 -9.68
CA GLY A 348 0.23 20.13 -8.61
C GLY A 348 0.92 18.79 -8.41
N LEU A 349 0.72 18.21 -7.21
CA LEU A 349 1.32 16.92 -6.86
C LEU A 349 0.95 15.77 -7.82
N PRO A 350 -0.32 15.65 -8.30
CA PRO A 350 -0.64 14.64 -9.31
C PRO A 350 0.19 14.80 -10.59
N HIS A 351 0.36 16.03 -11.09
CA HIS A 351 1.14 16.30 -12.29
C HIS A 351 2.61 15.90 -12.12
N MET A 352 3.24 16.24 -11.00
CA MET A 352 4.62 15.85 -10.71
C MET A 352 4.82 14.32 -10.77
N LEU A 353 3.89 13.57 -10.19
CA LEU A 353 3.96 12.09 -10.17
C LEU A 353 3.63 11.49 -11.55
N ASP A 354 2.74 12.12 -12.31
CA ASP A 354 2.43 11.74 -13.69
C ASP A 354 3.65 11.95 -14.60
N GLN A 355 4.39 13.05 -14.44
CA GLN A 355 5.64 13.29 -15.17
C GLN A 355 6.73 12.25 -14.86
N ALA A 356 6.86 11.83 -13.59
CA ALA A 356 7.78 10.74 -13.26
C ALA A 356 7.33 9.40 -13.86
N ALA A 357 6.03 9.10 -13.85
CA ALA A 357 5.52 7.91 -14.52
C ALA A 357 5.76 7.96 -16.05
N ILE A 358 5.56 9.12 -16.69
CA ILE A 358 5.92 9.31 -18.11
C ILE A 358 7.39 8.97 -18.35
N LEU A 359 8.29 9.56 -17.55
CA LEU A 359 9.73 9.41 -17.72
C LEU A 359 10.20 7.95 -17.53
N HIS A 360 9.78 7.29 -16.46
CA HIS A 360 10.30 5.96 -16.10
C HIS A 360 9.53 4.82 -16.76
N CYS A 361 8.24 5.02 -17.04
CA CYS A 361 7.36 3.98 -17.57
C CYS A 361 7.03 4.18 -19.05
N GLY A 362 7.52 5.26 -19.69
CA GLY A 362 7.28 5.53 -21.11
C GLY A 362 5.79 5.70 -21.42
N LEU A 363 5.10 6.52 -20.63
CA LEU A 363 3.71 6.90 -20.91
C LEU A 363 3.67 8.02 -21.95
N GLY A 364 2.64 8.03 -22.80
CA GLY A 364 2.44 9.03 -23.86
C GLY A 364 1.06 8.96 -24.46
#